data_AF-A0A965CYL1-F1
#
_entry.id   AF-A0A965CYL1-F1
#
_cell.length_a   1.000
_cell.length_b   1.000
_cell.length_c   1.000
_cell.angle_alpha   90.00
_cell.angle_beta   90.00
_cell.angle_gamma   90.00
#
_symmetry.space_group_name_H-M   'P 1'
#
loop_
_entity.id
_entity.type
_entity.pdbx_description
1 polymer ?
#
loop_
_entity_poly.entity_id
_entity_poly.type
_entity_poly.pdbx_seq_one_letter_code
_entity_poly.pdbx_strand_id
1 'polypeptide(L)'
;MDIRIENLTRIAAVTLLVIGCLLVLQPFVTALLCAAIVCFSTWPMYDWLVRRCGGRSALAALIMTLVLMLVIVLPVALLALTLADSATPAIDWLRDTFVHGLPLPPDWVREIPLVGEGLDAWWRELAANKEKLAEAMKKIAPPVQHGVFKAGLLLGEGVLQLSLAAFIAFFLYRDGEALVAATREAMKRLAGELAPGLLVTVGGTVQGVVYGLVGTAIAQGIVSVIGFALAGV
;
A
#
# COMPACT_ATOMS: atom_id res chain seq x y z
N MET A 1 26.88 43.67 21.46
CA MET A 1 27.05 42.76 20.30
C MET A 1 26.69 41.32 20.66
N ASP A 2 26.67 41.00 21.96
CA ASP A 2 26.43 39.66 22.51
C ASP A 2 25.00 39.11 22.30
N ILE A 3 23.98 39.97 22.34
CA ILE A 3 22.56 39.57 22.12
C ILE A 3 22.34 38.99 20.71
N ARG A 4 23.09 39.47 19.70
CA ARG A 4 23.00 38.95 18.33
C ARG A 4 23.62 37.56 18.19
N ILE A 5 24.72 37.29 18.90
CA ILE A 5 25.39 35.98 18.88
C ILE A 5 24.54 34.95 19.62
N GLU A 6 23.96 35.30 20.77
CA GLU A 6 23.11 34.38 21.55
C GLU A 6 21.84 33.98 20.78
N ASN A 7 21.19 34.93 20.11
CA ASN A 7 20.05 34.63 19.23
C ASN A 7 20.45 33.79 18.01
N LEU A 8 21.62 34.03 17.41
CA LEU A 8 22.13 33.21 16.30
C LEU A 8 22.36 31.76 16.75
N THR A 9 22.99 31.56 17.91
CA THR A 9 23.26 30.23 18.46
C THR A 9 21.96 29.51 18.83
N ARG A 10 20.98 30.22 19.40
CA ARG A 10 19.65 29.65 19.70
C ARG A 10 18.91 29.24 18.43
N ILE A 11 18.90 30.09 17.41
CA ILE A 11 18.26 29.77 16.12
C ILE A 11 18.98 28.61 15.44
N ALA A 12 20.32 28.58 15.46
CA ALA A 12 21.09 27.48 14.90
C ALA A 12 20.82 26.16 15.63
N ALA A 13 20.76 26.17 16.96
CA ALA A 13 20.44 25.00 17.77
C ALA A 13 19.01 24.49 17.50
N VAL A 14 18.02 25.39 17.46
CA VAL A 14 16.63 25.03 17.14
C VAL A 14 16.54 24.48 15.71
N THR A 15 17.20 25.11 14.75
CA THR A 15 17.20 24.66 13.34
C THR A 15 17.84 23.28 13.21
N LEU A 16 18.98 23.05 13.86
CA LEU A 16 19.64 21.74 13.90
C LEU A 16 18.73 20.67 14.54
N LEU A 17 18.07 21.02 15.65
CA LEU A 17 17.15 20.12 16.34
C LEU A 17 15.93 19.79 15.46
N VAL A 18 15.36 20.78 14.79
CA VAL A 18 14.24 20.58 13.85
C VAL A 18 14.67 19.71 12.69
N ILE A 19 15.83 19.96 12.07
CA ILE A 19 16.35 19.13 10.98
C ILE A 19 16.62 17.71 11.47
N GLY A 20 17.24 17.55 12.64
CA GLY A 20 17.48 16.23 13.24
C GLY A 20 16.18 15.46 13.50
N CYS A 21 15.16 16.16 14.01
CA CYS A 21 13.83 15.60 14.21
C CYS A 21 13.18 15.19 12.88
N LEU A 22 13.28 16.04 11.84
CA LEU A 22 12.74 15.74 10.51
C LEU A 22 13.45 14.57 9.83
N LEU A 23 14.77 14.42 9.99
CA LEU A 23 15.53 13.29 9.46
C LEU A 23 15.13 11.97 10.13
N VAL A 24 14.92 11.99 11.46
CA VAL A 24 14.44 10.81 12.19
C VAL A 24 12.98 10.50 11.85
N LEU A 25 12.14 11.51 11.64
CA LEU A 25 10.76 11.33 11.20
C LEU A 25 10.63 10.94 9.73
N GLN A 26 11.61 11.24 8.88
CA GLN A 26 11.57 11.01 7.43
C GLN A 26 11.03 9.63 7.02
N PRO A 27 11.51 8.49 7.57
CA PRO A 27 10.95 7.18 7.23
C PRO A 27 9.48 6.98 7.67
N PHE A 28 9.03 7.76 8.66
CA PHE A 28 7.68 7.68 9.21
C PHE A 28 6.72 8.70 8.60
N VAL A 29 7.22 9.71 7.86
CA VAL A 29 6.37 10.75 7.25
C VAL A 29 5.29 10.12 6.38
N THR A 30 5.63 9.11 5.58
CA THR A 30 4.66 8.45 4.71
C THR A 30 3.57 7.74 5.52
N ALA A 31 3.92 7.02 6.58
CA ALA A 31 2.95 6.38 7.47
C ALA A 31 2.09 7.41 8.23
N LEU A 32 2.70 8.52 8.68
CA LEU A 32 2.02 9.59 9.40
C LEU A 32 1.04 10.35 8.50
N LEU A 33 1.42 10.62 7.25
CA LEU A 33 0.52 11.20 6.25
C LEU A 33 -0.62 10.25 5.91
N CYS A 34 -0.36 8.97 5.67
CA CYS A 34 -1.41 7.98 5.45
C CYS A 34 -2.38 7.92 6.64
N ALA A 35 -1.86 7.87 7.87
CA ALA A 35 -2.67 7.89 9.08
C ALA A 35 -3.52 9.17 9.17
N ALA A 36 -2.93 10.34 8.95
CA ALA A 36 -3.62 11.61 8.97
C ALA A 36 -4.73 11.69 7.91
N ILE A 37 -4.44 11.27 6.68
CA ILE A 37 -5.40 11.22 5.57
C ILE A 37 -6.58 10.31 5.92
N VAL A 38 -6.30 9.10 6.40
CA VAL A 38 -7.32 8.14 6.81
C VAL A 38 -8.17 8.73 7.93
N CYS A 39 -7.56 9.20 9.03
CA CYS A 39 -8.26 9.79 10.17
C CYS A 39 -9.13 10.99 9.75
N PHE A 40 -8.62 11.84 8.86
CA PHE A 40 -9.34 13.03 8.41
C PHE A 40 -10.53 12.69 7.51
N SER A 41 -10.40 11.62 6.72
CA SER A 41 -11.48 11.12 5.86
C SER A 41 -12.53 10.34 6.63
N THR A 42 -12.15 9.59 7.66
CA THR A 42 -13.06 8.76 8.48
C THR A 42 -13.57 9.48 9.73
N TRP A 43 -13.15 10.73 9.96
CA TRP A 43 -13.61 11.55 11.06
C TRP A 43 -15.14 11.57 11.26
N PRO A 44 -15.99 11.72 10.23
CA PRO A 44 -17.44 11.67 10.43
C PRO A 44 -17.93 10.30 10.95
N MET A 45 -17.30 9.21 10.51
CA MET A 45 -17.59 7.85 11.02
C MET A 45 -17.14 7.72 12.47
N TYR A 46 -15.95 8.26 12.81
CA TYR A 46 -15.44 8.27 14.18
C TYR A 46 -16.35 9.06 15.13
N ASP A 47 -16.79 10.28 14.77
CA ASP A 47 -17.68 11.09 15.62
C ASP A 47 -19.03 10.38 15.85
N TRP A 48 -19.57 9.75 14.79
CA TRP A 48 -20.76 8.91 14.92
C TRP A 48 -20.55 7.75 15.91
N LEU A 49 -19.39 7.10 15.84
CA LEU A 49 -19.03 5.99 16.73
C LEU A 49 -18.82 6.47 18.18
N VAL A 50 -18.15 7.61 18.39
CA VAL A 50 -17.96 8.21 19.72
C VAL A 50 -19.30 8.51 20.39
N ARG A 51 -20.24 9.09 19.64
CA ARG A 51 -21.61 9.34 20.12
C ARG A 51 -22.30 8.03 20.50
N ARG A 52 -22.12 6.98 19.70
CA ARG A 52 -22.73 5.65 19.99
C ARG A 52 -22.09 4.95 21.18
N CYS A 53 -20.80 5.15 21.41
CA CYS A 53 -20.04 4.65 22.56
C CYS A 53 -20.19 5.50 23.84
N GLY A 54 -21.13 6.46 23.85
CA GLY A 54 -21.42 7.29 25.03
C GLY A 54 -20.35 8.32 25.36
N GLY A 55 -19.62 8.83 24.34
CA GLY A 55 -18.58 9.85 24.52
C GLY A 55 -17.19 9.30 24.87
N ARG A 56 -17.01 7.98 24.92
CA ARG A 56 -15.71 7.35 25.21
C ARG A 56 -14.82 7.31 23.97
N SER A 57 -14.06 8.38 23.75
CA SER A 57 -13.11 8.54 22.64
C SER A 57 -12.12 7.37 22.51
N ALA A 58 -11.56 6.90 23.63
CA ALA A 58 -10.60 5.79 23.62
C ALA A 58 -11.18 4.46 23.09
N LEU A 59 -12.45 4.15 23.41
CA LEU A 59 -13.09 2.93 22.90
C LEU A 59 -13.39 3.05 21.40
N ALA A 60 -13.90 4.20 20.97
CA ALA A 60 -14.17 4.44 19.55
C ALA A 60 -12.88 4.41 18.72
N ALA A 61 -11.78 4.98 19.23
CA ALA A 61 -10.48 4.96 18.58
C ALA A 61 -9.95 3.52 18.45
N LEU A 62 -10.06 2.71 19.51
CA LEU A 62 -9.66 1.31 19.48
C LEU A 62 -10.47 0.50 18.46
N ILE A 63 -11.80 0.69 18.41
CA ILE A 63 -12.66 0.01 17.44
C ILE A 63 -12.28 0.42 16.01
N MET A 64 -12.11 1.72 15.73
CA MET A 64 -11.73 2.21 14.40
C MET A 64 -10.36 1.68 13.97
N THR A 65 -9.37 1.67 14.88
CA THR A 65 -8.04 1.10 14.60
C THR A 65 -8.13 -0.40 14.34
N LEU A 66 -8.94 -1.14 15.11
CA LEU A 66 -9.13 -2.58 14.91
C LEU A 66 -9.76 -2.87 13.54
N VAL A 67 -10.78 -2.11 13.17
CA VAL A 67 -11.42 -2.22 11.84
C VAL A 67 -10.40 -1.91 10.74
N LEU A 68 -9.61 -0.84 10.88
CA LEU A 68 -8.58 -0.49 9.91
C LEU A 68 -7.53 -1.60 9.78
N MET A 69 -7.08 -2.15 10.91
CA MET A 69 -6.13 -3.26 10.94
C MET A 69 -6.71 -4.51 10.27
N LEU A 70 -7.99 -4.83 10.52
CA LEU A 70 -8.67 -5.95 9.87
C LEU A 70 -8.75 -5.76 8.35
N VAL A 71 -9.12 -4.55 7.91
CA VAL A 71 -9.20 -4.19 6.48
C VAL A 71 -7.84 -4.30 5.79
N ILE A 72 -6.73 -4.10 6.49
CA ILE A 72 -5.36 -4.26 5.95
C ILE A 72 -4.94 -5.73 5.96
N VAL A 73 -5.17 -6.46 7.06
CA VAL A 73 -4.71 -7.85 7.23
C VAL A 73 -5.48 -8.80 6.31
N LEU A 74 -6.79 -8.56 6.10
CA LEU A 74 -7.64 -9.42 5.30
C LEU A 74 -7.16 -9.58 3.83
N PRO A 75 -6.92 -8.51 3.04
CA PRO A 75 -6.45 -8.67 1.66
C PRO A 75 -5.06 -9.29 1.60
N VAL A 76 -4.18 -8.98 2.56
CA VAL A 76 -2.83 -9.57 2.63
C VAL A 76 -2.92 -11.07 2.90
N ALA A 77 -3.79 -11.48 3.81
CA ALA A 77 -4.04 -12.89 4.12
C ALA A 77 -4.63 -13.61 2.90
N LEU A 78 -5.64 -13.02 2.24
CA LEU A 78 -6.22 -13.58 1.02
C LEU A 78 -5.18 -13.72 -0.08
N LEU A 79 -4.35 -12.69 -0.31
CA LEU A 79 -3.25 -12.75 -1.27
C LEU A 79 -2.23 -13.84 -0.90
N ALA A 80 -1.85 -13.95 0.37
CA ALA A 80 -0.92 -14.98 0.82
C ALA A 80 -1.48 -16.39 0.59
N LEU A 81 -2.77 -16.60 0.85
CA LEU A 81 -3.46 -17.85 0.59
C LEU A 81 -3.55 -18.15 -0.91
N THR A 82 -3.96 -17.20 -1.75
CA THR A 82 -4.04 -17.41 -3.21
C THR A 82 -2.67 -17.64 -3.84
N LEU A 83 -1.62 -16.98 -3.35
CA LEU A 83 -0.24 -17.26 -3.77
C LEU A 83 0.18 -18.67 -3.35
N ALA A 84 -0.15 -19.11 -2.13
CA ALA A 84 0.16 -20.46 -1.68
C ALA A 84 -0.59 -21.51 -2.53
N ASP A 85 -1.89 -21.31 -2.73
CA ASP A 85 -2.76 -22.21 -3.52
C ASP A 85 -2.37 -22.26 -5.00
N SER A 86 -1.83 -21.17 -5.56
CA SER A 86 -1.38 -21.14 -6.96
C SER A 86 0.04 -21.68 -7.14
N ALA A 87 0.90 -21.57 -6.11
CA ALA A 87 2.29 -22.00 -6.19
C ALA A 87 2.42 -23.53 -6.20
N THR A 88 1.62 -24.25 -5.41
CA THR A 88 1.68 -25.72 -5.33
C THR A 88 1.37 -26.42 -6.65
N PRO A 89 0.23 -26.17 -7.33
CA PRO A 89 -0.07 -26.80 -8.62
C PRO A 89 0.86 -26.34 -9.74
N ALA A 90 1.39 -25.11 -9.70
CA ALA A 90 2.37 -24.65 -10.68
C ALA A 90 3.71 -25.40 -10.53
N ILE A 91 4.16 -25.65 -9.29
CA ILE A 91 5.37 -26.42 -9.01
C ILE A 91 5.17 -27.89 -9.36
N ASP A 92 4.00 -28.47 -9.06
CA ASP A 92 3.67 -29.84 -9.41
C ASP A 92 3.52 -30.03 -10.93
N TRP A 93 2.89 -29.09 -11.64
CA TRP A 93 2.82 -29.09 -13.11
C TRP A 93 4.19 -28.96 -13.74
N LEU A 94 5.06 -28.09 -13.20
CA LEU A 94 6.43 -27.92 -13.66
C LEU A 94 7.28 -29.18 -13.41
N ARG A 95 7.09 -29.84 -12.26
CA ARG A 95 7.76 -31.09 -11.90
C ARG A 95 7.29 -32.25 -12.78
N ASP A 96 5.99 -32.34 -13.03
CA ASP A 96 5.39 -33.35 -13.90
C ASP A 96 5.84 -33.17 -15.35
N THR A 97 5.90 -31.92 -15.82
CA THR A 97 6.47 -31.51 -17.12
C THR A 97 7.96 -31.86 -17.24
N PHE A 98 8.72 -31.79 -16.14
CA PHE A 98 10.13 -32.21 -16.10
C PHE A 98 10.31 -33.74 -16.15
N VAL A 99 9.41 -34.48 -15.51
CA VAL A 99 9.47 -35.94 -15.40
C VAL A 99 8.96 -36.59 -16.69
N HIS A 100 7.82 -36.14 -17.22
CA HIS A 100 7.14 -36.71 -18.38
C HIS A 100 7.46 -36.04 -19.73
N GLY A 101 8.16 -34.89 -19.72
CA GLY A 101 8.47 -34.08 -20.92
C GLY A 101 7.42 -32.99 -21.17
N LEU A 102 7.78 -31.94 -21.91
CA LEU A 102 6.80 -30.88 -22.22
C LEU A 102 5.63 -31.46 -23.01
N PRO A 103 4.37 -31.17 -22.62
CA PRO A 103 3.24 -31.45 -23.48
C PRO A 103 3.42 -30.71 -24.82
N LEU A 104 2.92 -31.31 -25.91
CA LEU A 104 2.97 -30.70 -27.24
C LEU A 104 2.42 -29.27 -27.17
N PRO A 105 3.01 -28.33 -27.94
CA PRO A 105 2.61 -26.93 -27.89
C PRO A 105 1.11 -26.80 -28.16
N PRO A 106 0.36 -26.08 -27.30
CA PRO A 106 -1.07 -25.90 -27.49
C PRO A 106 -1.35 -25.12 -28.79
N ASP A 107 -2.42 -25.48 -29.51
CA ASP A 107 -2.68 -25.04 -30.88
C ASP A 107 -2.77 -23.51 -31.06
N TRP A 108 -3.08 -22.75 -30.00
CA TRP A 108 -3.09 -21.28 -30.01
C TRP A 108 -1.71 -20.65 -30.26
N VAL A 109 -0.61 -21.38 -30.02
CA VAL A 109 0.76 -20.91 -30.31
C VAL A 109 1.02 -20.88 -31.82
N ARG A 110 0.38 -21.78 -32.58
CA ARG A 110 0.43 -21.80 -34.06
C ARG A 110 -0.36 -20.67 -34.70
N GLU A 111 -1.38 -20.16 -34.03
CA GLU A 111 -2.24 -19.10 -34.56
C GLU A 111 -1.61 -17.70 -34.50
N ILE A 112 -0.41 -17.54 -33.92
CA ILE A 112 0.31 -16.26 -33.86
C ILE A 112 1.01 -15.99 -35.21
N PRO A 113 0.51 -15.07 -36.06
CA PRO A 113 0.80 -15.02 -37.50
C PRO A 113 2.17 -14.41 -37.87
N LEU A 114 3.14 -14.38 -36.95
CA LEU A 114 4.52 -13.93 -37.23
C LEU A 114 5.60 -14.69 -36.46
N VAL A 115 5.27 -15.39 -35.37
CA VAL A 115 6.25 -16.05 -34.48
C VAL A 115 5.88 -17.51 -34.18
N GLY A 116 4.69 -17.97 -34.60
CA GLY A 116 4.15 -19.28 -34.23
C GLY A 116 4.97 -20.47 -34.72
N GLU A 117 5.49 -20.45 -35.96
CA GLU A 117 6.31 -21.55 -36.47
C GLU A 117 7.69 -21.64 -35.78
N GLY A 118 8.30 -20.49 -35.47
CA GLY A 118 9.56 -20.41 -34.75
C GLY A 118 9.42 -20.82 -33.28
N LEU A 119 8.31 -20.44 -32.63
CA LEU A 119 7.99 -20.87 -31.27
C LEU A 119 7.67 -22.38 -31.21
N ASP A 120 6.92 -22.92 -32.16
CA ASP A 120 6.57 -24.35 -32.22
C ASP A 120 7.82 -25.22 -32.41
N ALA A 121 8.72 -24.83 -33.32
CA ALA A 121 10.00 -25.52 -33.53
C ALA A 121 10.91 -25.45 -32.28
N TRP A 122 11.02 -24.28 -31.66
CA TRP A 122 11.78 -24.10 -30.42
C TRP A 122 11.19 -24.90 -29.24
N TRP A 123 9.85 -24.93 -29.12
CA TRP A 123 9.12 -25.67 -28.09
C TRP A 123 9.30 -27.19 -28.25
N ARG A 124 9.25 -27.70 -29.48
CA ARG A 124 9.52 -29.11 -29.80
C ARG A 124 10.97 -29.50 -29.52
N GLU A 125 11.92 -28.62 -29.77
CA GLU A 125 13.34 -28.86 -29.48
C GLU A 125 13.63 -28.85 -27.97
N LEU A 126 12.98 -27.97 -27.20
CA LEU A 126 13.02 -28.01 -25.74
C LEU A 126 12.31 -29.24 -25.16
N ALA A 127 11.18 -29.65 -25.74
CA ALA A 127 10.44 -30.84 -25.31
C ALA A 127 11.23 -32.14 -25.56
N ALA A 128 12.01 -32.19 -26.65
CA ALA A 128 12.81 -33.35 -27.02
C ALA A 128 14.13 -33.45 -26.21
N ASN A 129 14.63 -32.35 -25.63
CA ASN A 129 15.93 -32.33 -24.95
C ASN A 129 15.81 -31.81 -23.51
N LYS A 130 15.77 -32.76 -22.55
CA LYS A 130 15.67 -32.48 -21.11
C LYS A 130 16.80 -31.60 -20.57
N GLU A 131 17.99 -31.64 -21.18
CA GLU A 131 19.12 -30.77 -20.78
C GLU A 131 18.89 -29.31 -21.20
N LYS A 132 18.39 -29.07 -22.42
CA LYS A 132 18.04 -27.70 -22.88
C LYS A 132 16.88 -27.10 -22.08
N LEU A 133 15.90 -27.93 -21.69
CA LEU A 133 14.84 -27.50 -20.78
C LEU A 133 15.40 -27.12 -19.39
N ALA A 134 16.29 -27.94 -18.84
CA ALA A 134 16.92 -27.66 -17.55
C ALA A 134 17.79 -26.39 -17.60
N GLU A 135 18.45 -26.13 -18.72
CA GLU A 135 19.26 -24.93 -18.94
C GLU A 135 18.38 -23.68 -19.12
N ALA A 136 17.29 -23.76 -19.89
CA ALA A 136 16.32 -22.68 -20.04
C ALA A 136 15.65 -22.34 -18.71
N MET A 137 15.27 -23.36 -17.92
CA MET A 137 14.72 -23.17 -16.57
C MET A 137 15.74 -22.59 -15.61
N LYS A 138 17.01 -23.01 -15.66
CA LYS A 138 18.10 -22.36 -14.90
C LYS A 138 18.33 -20.90 -15.31
N LYS A 139 18.00 -20.53 -16.55
CA LYS A 139 18.11 -19.16 -17.05
C LYS A 139 16.91 -18.29 -16.66
N ILE A 140 15.71 -18.88 -16.55
CA ILE A 140 14.45 -18.18 -16.22
C ILE A 140 14.15 -18.19 -14.72
N ALA A 141 14.59 -19.20 -13.97
CA ALA A 141 14.37 -19.30 -12.53
C ALA A 141 14.97 -18.13 -11.72
N PRO A 142 16.22 -17.67 -11.97
CA PRO A 142 16.80 -16.57 -11.20
C PRO A 142 16.03 -15.23 -11.29
N PRO A 143 15.61 -14.74 -12.49
CA PRO A 143 14.84 -13.50 -12.58
C PRO A 143 13.41 -13.65 -12.04
N VAL A 144 12.77 -14.81 -12.20
CA VAL A 144 11.44 -15.06 -11.64
C VAL A 144 11.50 -15.10 -10.11
N GLN A 145 12.47 -15.80 -9.53
CA GLN A 145 12.69 -15.83 -8.07
C GLN A 145 13.00 -14.44 -7.51
N HIS A 146 13.85 -13.67 -8.18
CA HIS A 146 14.11 -12.27 -7.78
C HIS A 146 12.87 -11.40 -7.89
N GLY A 147 12.06 -11.57 -8.93
CA GLY A 147 10.81 -10.83 -9.11
C GLY A 147 9.81 -11.10 -8.00
N VAL A 148 9.59 -12.39 -7.68
CA VAL A 148 8.70 -12.83 -6.59
C VAL A 148 9.22 -12.35 -5.25
N PHE A 149 10.52 -12.48 -4.97
CA PHE A 149 11.12 -12.01 -3.72
C PHE A 149 11.00 -10.48 -3.56
N LYS A 150 11.27 -9.72 -4.63
CA LYS A 150 11.11 -8.27 -4.64
C LYS A 150 9.66 -7.84 -4.45
N ALA A 151 8.72 -8.53 -5.09
CA ALA A 151 7.29 -8.30 -4.87
C ALA A 151 6.90 -8.58 -3.41
N GLY A 152 7.37 -9.68 -2.84
CA GLY A 152 7.18 -10.01 -1.42
C GLY A 152 7.75 -8.95 -0.48
N LEU A 153 8.96 -8.43 -0.76
CA LEU A 153 9.55 -7.33 0.01
C LEU A 153 8.73 -6.04 -0.07
N LEU A 154 8.29 -5.64 -1.27
CA LEU A 154 7.45 -4.45 -1.47
C LEU A 154 6.10 -4.58 -0.77
N LEU A 155 5.47 -5.76 -0.83
CA LEU A 155 4.25 -6.05 -0.09
C LEU A 155 4.49 -6.00 1.42
N GLY A 156 5.57 -6.63 1.91
CA GLY A 156 5.93 -6.61 3.33
C GLY A 156 6.20 -5.20 3.85
N GLU A 157 6.93 -4.38 3.08
CA GLU A 157 7.17 -2.97 3.39
C GLU A 157 5.85 -2.18 3.43
N GLY A 158 4.97 -2.38 2.45
CA GLY A 158 3.64 -1.77 2.43
C GLY A 158 2.78 -2.16 3.64
N VAL A 159 2.78 -3.45 4.01
CA VAL A 159 2.05 -3.96 5.18
C VAL A 159 2.61 -3.38 6.47
N LEU A 160 3.94 -3.33 6.61
CA LEU A 160 4.60 -2.72 7.76
C LEU A 160 4.22 -1.23 7.87
N GLN A 161 4.28 -0.52 6.75
CA GLN A 161 3.96 0.90 6.68
C GLN A 161 2.48 1.17 7.00
N LEU A 162 1.56 0.36 6.49
CA LEU A 162 0.13 0.46 6.78
C LEU A 162 -0.17 0.09 8.24
N SER A 163 0.52 -0.91 8.79
CA SER A 163 0.40 -1.29 10.21
C SER A 163 0.86 -0.15 11.12
N LEU A 164 1.97 0.49 10.75
CA LEU A 164 2.46 1.67 11.45
C LEU A 164 1.50 2.85 11.31
N ALA A 165 0.94 3.08 10.12
CA ALA A 165 -0.08 4.10 9.91
C ALA A 165 -1.32 3.84 10.77
N ALA A 166 -1.77 2.58 10.89
CA ALA A 166 -2.88 2.20 11.76
C ALA A 166 -2.57 2.46 13.25
N PHE A 167 -1.34 2.16 13.67
CA PHE A 167 -0.87 2.47 15.03
C PHE A 167 -0.84 3.98 15.29
N ILE A 168 -0.33 4.79 14.35
CA ILE A 168 -0.34 6.25 14.45
C ILE A 168 -1.78 6.78 14.46
N ALA A 169 -2.65 6.23 13.60
CA ALA A 169 -4.06 6.60 13.51
C ALA A 169 -4.79 6.44 14.85
N PHE A 170 -4.47 5.42 15.64
CA PHE A 170 -5.00 5.26 16.99
C PHE A 170 -4.76 6.50 17.88
N PHE A 171 -3.53 6.99 17.92
CA PHE A 171 -3.18 8.20 18.67
C PHE A 171 -3.84 9.44 18.08
N LEU A 172 -3.91 9.54 16.74
CA LEU A 172 -4.59 10.64 16.06
C LEU A 172 -6.10 10.68 16.35
N TYR A 173 -6.80 9.55 16.43
CA TYR A 173 -8.21 9.52 16.82
C TYR A 173 -8.39 9.85 18.29
N ARG A 174 -7.55 9.28 19.16
CA ARG A 174 -7.64 9.48 20.62
C ARG A 174 -7.38 10.93 21.01
N ASP A 175 -6.31 11.51 20.48
CA ASP A 175 -5.79 12.84 20.84
C ASP A 175 -6.14 13.91 19.78
N GLY A 176 -7.07 13.58 18.87
CA GLY A 176 -7.37 14.39 17.69
C GLY A 176 -7.90 15.79 18.00
N GLU A 177 -8.71 15.96 19.06
CA GLU A 177 -9.17 17.29 19.47
C GLU A 177 -8.02 18.21 19.89
N ALA A 178 -7.07 17.67 20.66
CA ALA A 178 -5.87 18.40 21.08
C ALA A 178 -4.98 18.73 19.87
N LEU A 179 -4.84 17.80 18.93
CA LEU A 179 -4.07 18.01 17.71
C LEU A 179 -4.70 19.11 16.83
N VAL A 180 -6.02 19.07 16.63
CA VAL A 180 -6.76 20.10 15.87
C VAL A 180 -6.64 21.47 16.53
N ALA A 181 -6.73 21.54 17.85
CA ALA A 181 -6.54 22.78 18.59
C ALA A 181 -5.11 23.34 18.39
N ALA A 182 -4.09 22.48 18.51
CA ALA A 182 -2.70 22.86 18.28
C ALA A 182 -2.45 23.32 16.84
N THR A 183 -2.98 22.61 15.84
CA THR A 183 -2.85 23.01 14.42
C THR A 183 -3.54 24.34 14.16
N ARG A 184 -4.72 24.57 14.75
CA ARG A 184 -5.44 25.84 14.62
C ARG A 184 -4.65 27.00 15.22
N GLU A 185 -4.08 26.81 16.41
CA GLU A 185 -3.25 27.83 17.06
C GLU A 185 -1.96 28.10 16.29
N ALA A 186 -1.28 27.07 15.80
CA ALA A 186 -0.09 27.22 14.96
C ALA A 186 -0.40 27.99 13.66
N MET A 187 -1.51 27.65 12.99
CA MET A 187 -1.92 28.37 11.78
C MET A 187 -2.34 29.80 12.06
N LYS A 188 -3.01 30.09 13.19
CA LYS A 188 -3.29 31.48 13.59
C LYS A 188 -2.02 32.30 13.75
N ARG A 189 -0.95 31.72 14.30
CA ARG A 189 0.35 32.40 14.45
C ARG A 189 1.07 32.61 13.12
N LEU A 190 0.93 31.69 12.17
CA LEU A 190 1.60 31.74 10.87
C LEU A 190 0.85 32.60 9.83
N ALA A 191 -0.47 32.49 9.76
CA ALA A 191 -1.31 33.06 8.71
C ALA A 191 -2.31 34.11 9.22
N GLY A 192 -2.35 34.39 10.52
CA GLY A 192 -3.21 35.42 11.11
C GLY A 192 -4.70 35.16 10.84
N GLU A 193 -5.39 36.17 10.32
CA GLU A 193 -6.83 36.11 10.04
C GLU A 193 -7.21 35.13 8.91
N LEU A 194 -6.27 34.78 8.01
CA LEU A 194 -6.51 33.82 6.92
C LEU A 194 -6.51 32.36 7.41
N ALA A 195 -6.02 32.12 8.63
CA ALA A 195 -5.83 30.78 9.18
C ALA A 195 -7.10 29.89 9.17
N PRO A 196 -8.28 30.37 9.58
CA PRO A 196 -9.49 29.55 9.58
C PRO A 196 -9.91 29.15 8.16
N GLY A 197 -9.83 30.09 7.21
CA GLY A 197 -10.21 29.85 5.81
C GLY A 197 -9.26 28.86 5.13
N LEU A 198 -7.95 29.02 5.33
CA LEU A 198 -6.94 28.11 4.78
C LEU A 198 -7.11 26.68 5.30
N LEU A 199 -7.37 26.51 6.60
CA LEU A 199 -7.59 25.18 7.20
C LEU A 199 -8.81 24.47 6.60
N VAL A 200 -9.91 25.20 6.38
CA VAL A 200 -11.11 24.65 5.75
C VAL A 200 -10.85 24.26 4.29
N THR A 201 -10.17 25.12 3.52
CA THR A 201 -9.85 24.83 2.11
C THR A 201 -8.91 23.63 1.97
N VAL A 202 -7.85 23.56 2.79
CA VAL A 202 -6.92 22.42 2.78
C VAL A 202 -7.65 21.13 3.17
N GLY A 203 -8.46 21.19 4.25
CA GLY A 203 -9.25 20.04 4.70
C GLY A 203 -10.22 19.54 3.63
N GLY A 204 -10.98 20.44 3.00
CA GLY A 204 -11.91 20.09 1.93
C GLY A 204 -11.20 19.53 0.68
N THR A 205 -10.01 20.04 0.35
CA THR A 205 -9.21 19.52 -0.77
C THR A 205 -8.71 18.10 -0.49
N VAL A 206 -8.16 17.86 0.70
CA VAL A 206 -7.69 16.51 1.11
C VAL A 206 -8.86 15.53 1.11
N GLN A 207 -9.99 15.90 1.72
CA GLN A 207 -11.20 15.05 1.71
C GLN A 207 -11.72 14.80 0.29
N GLY A 208 -11.74 15.82 -0.56
CA GLY A 208 -12.14 15.68 -1.96
C GLY A 208 -11.29 14.68 -2.73
N VAL A 209 -9.96 14.74 -2.57
CA VAL A 209 -9.03 13.78 -3.20
C VAL A 209 -9.24 12.36 -2.65
N VAL A 210 -9.41 12.20 -1.35
CA VAL A 210 -9.61 10.87 -0.75
C VAL A 210 -10.94 10.26 -1.17
N TYR A 211 -12.04 11.01 -1.09
CA TYR A 211 -13.34 10.53 -1.55
C TYR A 211 -13.34 10.26 -3.07
N GLY A 212 -12.58 11.04 -3.84
CA GLY A 212 -12.31 10.76 -5.25
C GLY A 212 -11.64 9.40 -5.44
N LEU A 213 -10.53 9.15 -4.73
CA LEU A 213 -9.78 7.88 -4.80
C LEU A 213 -10.64 6.68 -4.40
N VAL A 214 -11.36 6.79 -3.27
CA VAL A 214 -12.27 5.74 -2.79
C VAL A 214 -13.41 5.51 -3.79
N GLY A 215 -14.00 6.59 -4.33
CA GLY A 215 -15.04 6.51 -5.35
C GLY A 215 -14.54 5.80 -6.62
N THR A 216 -13.33 6.13 -7.07
CA THR A 216 -12.71 5.45 -8.21
C THR A 216 -12.43 3.98 -7.92
N ALA A 217 -11.95 3.64 -6.72
CA ALA A 217 -11.65 2.25 -6.34
C ALA A 217 -12.93 1.40 -6.30
N ILE A 218 -14.03 1.94 -5.79
CA ILE A 218 -15.33 1.26 -5.79
C ILE A 218 -15.82 1.05 -7.23
N ALA A 219 -15.75 2.08 -8.08
CA ALA A 219 -16.12 1.96 -9.49
C ALA A 219 -15.29 0.90 -10.21
N GLN A 220 -13.96 0.89 -10.01
CA GLN A 220 -13.05 -0.12 -10.55
C GLN A 220 -13.37 -1.52 -10.02
N GLY A 221 -13.72 -1.66 -8.75
CA GLY A 221 -14.14 -2.94 -8.16
C GLY A 221 -15.41 -3.48 -8.80
N ILE A 222 -16.43 -2.64 -8.97
CA ILE A 222 -17.70 -3.03 -9.61
C ILE A 222 -17.46 -3.45 -11.06
N VAL A 223 -16.72 -2.65 -11.83
CA VAL A 223 -16.39 -2.97 -13.23
C VAL A 223 -15.59 -4.27 -13.33
N SER A 224 -14.63 -4.49 -12.44
CA SER A 224 -13.86 -5.74 -12.37
C SER A 224 -14.75 -6.95 -12.11
N VAL A 225 -15.66 -6.87 -11.13
CA VAL A 225 -16.58 -7.97 -10.79
C VAL A 225 -17.50 -8.30 -11.97
N ILE A 226 -18.06 -7.30 -12.64
CA ILE A 226 -18.88 -7.51 -13.84
C ILE A 226 -18.04 -8.13 -14.97
N GLY A 227 -16.81 -7.65 -15.16
CA GLY A 227 -15.88 -8.20 -16.14
C GLY A 227 -15.57 -9.68 -15.91
N PHE A 228 -15.27 -10.08 -14.67
CA PHE A 228 -15.03 -11.48 -14.31
C PHE A 228 -16.27 -12.34 -14.46
N ALA A 229 -17.44 -11.84 -14.04
CA ALA A 229 -18.70 -12.54 -14.21
C ALA A 229 -19.04 -12.80 -15.69
N LEU A 230 -18.74 -11.84 -16.59
CA LEU A 230 -18.91 -12.02 -18.04
C LEU A 230 -17.87 -12.97 -18.65
N ALA A 231 -16.65 -12.99 -18.10
CA ALA A 231 -15.58 -13.90 -18.53
C ALA A 231 -15.76 -15.34 -18.02
N GLY A 232 -16.69 -15.58 -17.10
CA GLY A 232 -16.95 -16.90 -16.52
C GLY A 232 -15.89 -17.36 -15.51
N VAL A 233 -15.17 -16.40 -14.90
CA VAL A 233 -14.16 -16.63 -13.84
C VAL A 233 -14.75 -16.34 -12.47
#